data_AF-A0A841YZ15-F1
#
_entry.id   AF-A0A841YZ15-F1
#
_cell.length_a   1.000
_cell.length_b   1.000
_cell.length_c   1.000
_cell.angle_alpha   90.00
_cell.angle_beta   90.00
_cell.angle_gamma   90.00
#
_symmetry.space_group_name_H-M   'P 1'
#
loop_
_entity.id
_entity.type
_entity.pdbx_description
1 polymer ?
#
loop_
_entity_poly.entity_id
_entity_poly.type
_entity_poly.pdbx_seq_one_letter_code
_entity_poly.pdbx_strand_id
1 'polypeptide(L)'
;MAETLYYTYLDEAKKTTLTKEFELQKKVVPNFYGITSITFEQKYYIEIFEVLWLEFRQKHGVPDNECMHFVEYRKLWNPADREKSSVYERYCRDGIFNENCLLEFFQDLHDLLLQADFYLVYTDRYFYSRKYMDKEGNETKKRSEIGKKTLYRLPYVVMKKHLDSLLKSLLIDPASGLLSDKRIRQVSTKLRFDADGKDFDGKIDLKMAYHHVMATGSERVNTKAANELLDEIRFIRKEEVGTHCEPSHAGLEVVDFICSLLASDIRYNFFLNKVNAKDQLISSEEKDKHDYLVFKASTGKLIDFTQLFHSKLKYSNICEEEL
;
A
#
# COMPACT_ATOMS: atom_id res chain seq x y z
N MET A 1 4.97 17.53 23.79
CA MET A 1 4.22 16.40 23.23
C MET A 1 3.19 16.99 22.28
N ALA A 2 3.04 16.42 21.09
CA ALA A 2 2.05 16.86 20.10
C ALA A 2 0.63 16.70 20.65
N GLU A 3 -0.28 17.60 20.27
CA GLU A 3 -1.70 17.58 20.67
C GLU A 3 -2.47 16.42 20.01
N THR A 4 -2.05 16.01 18.81
CA THR A 4 -2.67 14.93 18.04
C THR A 4 -1.59 13.96 17.55
N LEU A 5 -1.71 12.68 17.91
CA LEU A 5 -0.85 11.61 17.41
C LEU A 5 -1.58 10.84 16.31
N TYR A 6 -0.86 10.53 15.24
CA TYR A 6 -1.35 9.70 14.13
C TYR A 6 -0.65 8.34 14.12
N TYR A 7 -1.38 7.30 13.71
CA TYR A 7 -0.81 6.02 13.29
C TYR A 7 -0.84 5.94 11.78
N THR A 8 0.33 5.82 11.17
CA THR A 8 0.49 5.67 9.73
C THR A 8 1.00 4.27 9.42
N TYR A 9 0.17 3.47 8.77
CA TYR A 9 0.52 2.13 8.32
C TYR A 9 1.01 2.18 6.87
N LEU A 10 2.07 1.44 6.55
CA LEU A 10 2.71 1.45 5.24
C LEU A 10 2.90 0.04 4.71
N ASP A 11 2.74 -0.11 3.40
CA ASP A 11 3.08 -1.33 2.67
C ASP A 11 3.69 -1.01 1.30
N GLU A 12 4.39 -1.97 0.70
CA GLU A 12 5.06 -1.87 -0.58
C GLU A 12 4.39 -2.70 -1.70
N ALA A 13 4.17 -2.07 -2.85
CA ALA A 13 3.72 -2.76 -4.06
C ALA A 13 4.86 -2.88 -5.08
N LYS A 14 5.47 -4.06 -5.18
CA LYS A 14 6.42 -4.40 -6.26
C LYS A 14 5.72 -5.06 -7.43
N LYS A 15 4.95 -6.11 -7.13
CA LYS A 15 4.14 -6.88 -8.07
C LYS A 15 2.66 -6.65 -7.81
N THR A 16 1.90 -6.54 -8.89
CA THR A 16 0.47 -6.24 -8.92
C THR A 16 -0.22 -7.15 -9.94
N THR A 17 -1.56 -7.10 -10.00
CA THR A 17 -2.30 -7.79 -11.07
C THR A 17 -1.84 -7.31 -12.46
N LEU A 18 -1.65 -6.00 -12.64
CA LEU A 18 -1.15 -5.41 -13.88
C LEU A 18 0.22 -5.98 -14.30
N THR A 19 1.19 -6.08 -13.37
CA THR A 19 2.51 -6.61 -13.72
C THR A 19 2.46 -8.07 -14.15
N LYS A 20 1.56 -8.88 -13.57
CA LYS A 20 1.35 -10.27 -13.99
C LYS A 20 0.79 -10.34 -15.41
N GLU A 21 -0.12 -9.44 -15.77
CA GLU A 21 -0.67 -9.35 -17.13
C GLU A 21 0.41 -8.99 -18.15
N PHE A 22 1.29 -8.03 -17.82
CA PHE A 22 2.46 -7.72 -18.66
C PHE A 22 3.39 -8.92 -18.88
N GLU A 23 3.68 -9.67 -17.81
CA GLU A 23 4.51 -10.88 -17.85
C GLU A 23 3.88 -11.96 -18.77
N LEU A 24 2.56 -12.20 -18.64
CA LEU A 24 1.82 -13.18 -19.45
C LEU A 24 1.84 -12.83 -20.95
N GLN A 25 1.77 -11.53 -21.27
CA GLN A 25 1.83 -11.05 -22.64
C GLN A 25 3.26 -11.03 -23.22
N LYS A 26 4.28 -11.49 -22.46
CA LYS A 26 5.71 -11.49 -22.84
C LYS A 26 6.23 -10.11 -23.27
N LYS A 27 5.67 -9.04 -22.71
CA LYS A 27 6.08 -7.67 -23.02
C LYS A 27 7.24 -7.24 -22.12
N VAL A 28 7.92 -6.16 -22.50
CA VAL A 28 8.93 -5.55 -21.61
C VAL A 28 8.19 -5.03 -20.38
N VAL A 29 8.36 -5.71 -19.24
CA VAL A 29 7.69 -5.35 -17.99
C VAL A 29 8.54 -4.29 -17.29
N PRO A 30 8.06 -3.05 -17.14
CA PRO A 30 8.70 -2.11 -16.23
C PRO A 30 8.71 -2.70 -14.82
N ASN A 31 9.83 -2.53 -14.12
CA ASN A 31 9.88 -2.82 -12.70
C ASN A 31 9.25 -1.66 -11.94
N PHE A 32 8.58 -1.97 -10.83
CA PHE A 32 7.95 -0.96 -9.98
C PHE A 32 8.36 -1.13 -8.52
N TYR A 33 8.30 -0.02 -7.80
CA TYR A 33 8.35 -0.01 -6.35
C TYR A 33 7.48 1.14 -5.84
N GLY A 34 6.30 0.76 -5.34
CA GLY A 34 5.34 1.69 -4.74
C GLY A 34 5.32 1.56 -3.23
N ILE A 35 5.08 2.66 -2.53
CA ILE A 35 4.73 2.70 -1.11
C ILE A 35 3.37 3.36 -0.98
N THR A 36 2.46 2.67 -0.32
CA THR A 36 1.15 3.20 0.08
C THR A 36 1.17 3.41 1.59
N SER A 37 0.55 4.48 2.06
CA SER A 37 0.27 4.64 3.48
C SER A 37 -1.18 5.03 3.73
N ILE A 38 -1.74 4.49 4.82
CA ILE A 38 -2.99 4.93 5.44
C ILE A 38 -2.66 5.61 6.76
N THR A 39 -3.27 6.75 7.01
CA THR A 39 -3.04 7.52 8.24
C THR A 39 -4.34 7.74 8.99
N PHE A 40 -4.38 7.29 10.24
CA PHE A 40 -5.48 7.50 11.17
C PHE A 40 -5.06 8.41 12.32
N GLU A 41 -5.96 9.24 12.81
CA GLU A 41 -5.79 9.80 14.15
C GLU A 41 -5.80 8.65 15.18
N GLN A 42 -4.82 8.61 16.08
CA GLN A 42 -4.62 7.51 17.01
C GLN A 42 -5.85 7.24 17.86
N LYS A 43 -6.49 8.30 18.37
CA LYS A 43 -7.65 8.15 19.25
C LYS A 43 -8.81 7.47 18.51
N TYR A 44 -9.17 7.99 17.34
CA TYR A 44 -10.16 7.36 16.45
C TYR A 44 -9.79 5.91 16.12
N TYR A 45 -8.52 5.66 15.77
CA TYR A 45 -8.05 4.33 15.40
C TYR A 45 -8.28 3.32 16.53
N ILE A 46 -7.84 3.65 17.75
CA ILE A 46 -7.90 2.74 18.91
C ILE A 46 -9.35 2.59 19.41
N GLU A 47 -10.08 3.69 19.56
CA GLU A 47 -11.40 3.68 20.22
C GLU A 47 -12.53 3.26 19.27
N ILE A 48 -12.38 3.43 17.95
CA ILE A 48 -13.45 3.21 16.97
C ILE A 48 -13.04 2.19 15.93
N PHE A 49 -11.97 2.44 15.17
CA PHE A 49 -11.67 1.61 13.99
C PHE A 49 -11.29 0.17 14.36
N GLU A 50 -10.47 -0.02 15.40
CA GLU A 50 -10.10 -1.36 15.91
C GLU A 50 -11.33 -2.18 16.33
N VAL A 51 -12.33 -1.53 16.95
CA VAL A 51 -13.60 -2.17 17.34
C VAL A 51 -14.42 -2.60 16.12
N LEU A 52 -14.60 -1.69 15.15
CA LEU A 52 -15.35 -1.99 13.93
C LEU A 52 -14.65 -3.08 13.09
N TRP A 53 -13.32 -3.10 13.07
CA TRP A 53 -12.56 -4.12 12.38
C TRP A 53 -12.70 -5.49 13.04
N LEU A 54 -12.71 -5.54 14.38
CA LEU A 54 -12.98 -6.78 15.12
C LEU A 54 -14.39 -7.31 14.82
N GLU A 55 -15.40 -6.44 14.82
CA GLU A 55 -16.78 -6.82 14.47
C GLU A 55 -16.87 -7.37 13.03
N PHE A 56 -16.19 -6.73 12.08
CA PHE A 56 -16.10 -7.21 10.69
C PHE A 56 -15.47 -8.61 10.62
N ARG A 57 -14.36 -8.83 11.32
CA ARG A 57 -13.67 -10.14 11.37
C ARG A 57 -14.57 -11.23 11.94
N GLN A 58 -15.26 -10.94 13.05
CA GLN A 58 -16.17 -11.87 13.71
C GLN A 58 -17.37 -12.22 12.81
N LYS A 59 -17.97 -11.22 12.13
CA LYS A 59 -19.07 -11.43 11.18
C LYS A 59 -18.70 -12.41 10.07
N HIS A 60 -17.45 -12.33 9.59
CA HIS A 60 -16.95 -13.12 8.47
C HIS A 60 -16.12 -14.35 8.88
N GLY A 61 -16.11 -14.70 10.17
CA GLY A 61 -15.46 -15.91 10.67
C GLY A 61 -13.94 -15.92 10.50
N VAL A 62 -13.30 -14.74 10.54
CA VAL A 62 -11.84 -14.61 10.48
C VAL A 62 -11.26 -14.87 11.87
N PRO A 63 -10.40 -15.89 12.07
CA PRO A 63 -9.84 -16.20 13.38
C PRO A 63 -9.01 -15.05 13.97
N ASP A 64 -9.07 -14.91 15.29
CA ASP A 64 -8.37 -13.85 16.05
C ASP A 64 -6.85 -13.84 15.85
N ASN A 65 -6.26 -15.02 15.70
CA ASN A 65 -4.83 -15.26 15.57
C ASN A 65 -4.33 -15.30 14.10
N GLU A 66 -5.15 -14.89 13.14
CA GLU A 66 -4.83 -14.98 11.72
C GLU A 66 -4.76 -13.60 11.06
N CYS A 67 -3.63 -13.23 10.48
CA CYS A 67 -3.56 -12.05 9.61
C CYS A 67 -4.36 -12.31 8.31
N MET A 68 -5.24 -11.39 7.93
CA MET A 68 -5.93 -11.41 6.64
C MET A 68 -4.96 -11.10 5.52
N HIS A 69 -4.66 -12.11 4.71
CA HIS A 69 -3.91 -11.95 3.47
C HIS A 69 -4.88 -11.76 2.31
N PHE A 70 -5.08 -10.51 1.86
CA PHE A 70 -6.11 -10.22 0.85
C PHE A 70 -5.88 -10.89 -0.50
N VAL A 71 -4.65 -11.31 -0.78
CA VAL A 71 -4.33 -12.17 -1.93
C VAL A 71 -5.15 -13.46 -1.92
N GLU A 72 -5.40 -14.07 -0.75
CA GLU A 72 -6.19 -15.30 -0.62
C GLU A 72 -7.66 -15.02 -0.95
N TYR A 73 -8.24 -13.97 -0.40
CA TYR A 73 -9.61 -13.54 -0.71
C TYR A 73 -9.79 -13.18 -2.18
N ARG A 74 -8.76 -12.58 -2.82
CA ARG A 74 -8.78 -12.27 -4.26
C ARG A 74 -8.82 -13.53 -5.13
N LYS A 75 -8.16 -14.63 -4.74
CA LYS A 75 -8.21 -15.90 -5.48
C LYS A 75 -9.63 -16.45 -5.60
N LEU A 76 -10.49 -16.20 -4.60
CA LEU A 76 -11.86 -16.70 -4.58
C LEU A 76 -12.72 -16.19 -5.75
N TRP A 77 -12.38 -15.04 -6.33
CA TRP A 77 -13.06 -14.49 -7.51
C TRP A 77 -12.70 -15.22 -8.81
N ASN A 78 -11.57 -15.94 -8.86
CA ASN A 78 -11.14 -16.68 -10.05
C ASN A 78 -11.42 -18.18 -9.88
N PRO A 79 -12.34 -18.79 -10.65
CA PRO A 79 -12.61 -20.23 -10.57
C PRO A 79 -11.36 -21.13 -10.67
N ALA A 80 -10.35 -20.72 -11.44
CA ALA A 80 -9.12 -21.51 -11.62
C ALA A 80 -8.20 -21.54 -10.39
N ASP A 81 -8.35 -20.58 -9.47
CA ASP A 81 -7.50 -20.43 -8.28
C ASP A 81 -8.27 -20.51 -6.96
N ARG A 82 -9.61 -20.43 -7.01
CA ARG A 82 -10.50 -20.39 -5.86
C ARG A 82 -10.27 -21.51 -4.87
N GLU A 83 -10.23 -22.77 -5.33
CA GLU A 83 -10.03 -23.95 -4.46
C GLU A 83 -8.61 -24.03 -3.86
N LYS A 84 -7.66 -23.28 -4.40
CA LYS A 84 -6.28 -23.21 -3.88
C LYS A 84 -6.12 -22.17 -2.77
N SER A 85 -7.17 -21.42 -2.48
CA SER A 85 -7.12 -20.40 -1.43
C SER A 85 -7.18 -21.04 -0.06
N SER A 86 -6.33 -20.57 0.87
CA SER A 86 -6.37 -21.05 2.27
C SER A 86 -7.68 -20.70 2.99
N VAL A 87 -8.44 -19.73 2.48
CA VAL A 87 -9.71 -19.28 3.08
C VAL A 87 -10.95 -19.87 2.38
N TYR A 88 -10.77 -20.73 1.36
CA TYR A 88 -11.85 -21.29 0.54
C TYR A 88 -13.01 -21.89 1.35
N GLU A 89 -12.67 -22.73 2.34
CA GLU A 89 -13.65 -23.44 3.17
C GLU A 89 -14.58 -22.49 3.96
N ARG A 90 -14.12 -21.27 4.30
CA ARG A 90 -14.96 -20.28 5.01
C ARG A 90 -16.15 -19.81 4.19
N TYR A 91 -16.00 -19.86 2.88
CA TYR A 91 -17.01 -19.42 1.92
C TYR A 91 -17.81 -20.60 1.36
N CYS A 92 -17.65 -21.81 1.91
CA CYS A 92 -18.45 -22.97 1.53
C CYS A 92 -19.64 -23.17 2.49
N ARG A 93 -20.79 -23.57 1.94
CA ARG A 93 -21.98 -24.04 2.66
C ARG A 93 -22.29 -25.44 2.16
N ASP A 94 -22.35 -26.41 3.08
CA ASP A 94 -22.53 -27.84 2.75
C ASP A 94 -21.52 -28.36 1.71
N GLY A 95 -20.28 -27.88 1.78
CA GLY A 95 -19.20 -28.25 0.85
C GLY A 95 -19.28 -27.57 -0.52
N ILE A 96 -20.23 -26.64 -0.72
CA ILE A 96 -20.41 -25.90 -1.98
C ILE A 96 -20.02 -24.43 -1.77
N PHE A 97 -19.16 -23.91 -2.63
CA PHE A 97 -18.78 -22.50 -2.60
C PHE A 97 -19.99 -21.57 -2.78
N ASN A 98 -20.15 -20.63 -1.85
CA ASN A 98 -21.23 -19.66 -1.81
C ASN A 98 -20.70 -18.27 -2.19
N GLU A 99 -20.89 -17.87 -3.45
CA GLU A 99 -20.46 -16.55 -3.96
C GLU A 99 -21.16 -15.38 -3.26
N ASN A 100 -22.37 -15.56 -2.72
CA ASN A 100 -23.05 -14.49 -1.97
C ASN A 100 -22.33 -14.15 -0.67
N CYS A 101 -21.75 -15.15 0.03
CA CYS A 101 -20.94 -14.87 1.22
C CYS A 101 -19.68 -14.06 0.87
N LEU A 102 -19.07 -14.31 -0.30
CA LEU A 102 -17.94 -13.52 -0.78
C LEU A 102 -18.34 -12.08 -1.11
N LEU A 103 -19.50 -11.93 -1.77
CA LEU A 103 -20.06 -10.61 -2.08
C LEU A 103 -20.35 -9.80 -0.82
N GLU A 104 -21.00 -10.41 0.16
CA GLU A 104 -21.28 -9.78 1.45
C GLU A 104 -19.98 -9.34 2.15
N PHE A 105 -18.94 -10.18 2.15
CA PHE A 105 -17.62 -9.82 2.68
C PHE A 105 -17.03 -8.56 2.03
N PHE A 106 -16.95 -8.53 0.71
CA PHE A 106 -16.36 -7.39 0.01
C PHE A 106 -17.24 -6.13 0.07
N GLN A 107 -18.57 -6.28 0.18
CA GLN A 107 -19.49 -5.16 0.34
C GLN A 107 -19.35 -4.53 1.72
N ASP A 108 -19.34 -5.36 2.78
CA ASP A 108 -19.10 -4.89 4.14
C ASP A 108 -17.73 -4.22 4.28
N LEU A 109 -16.70 -4.80 3.66
CA LEU A 109 -15.35 -4.23 3.64
C LEU A 109 -15.34 -2.86 2.94
N HIS A 110 -15.99 -2.77 1.78
CA HIS A 110 -16.13 -1.52 1.05
C HIS A 110 -16.77 -0.45 1.92
N ASP A 111 -17.91 -0.77 2.55
CA ASP A 111 -18.68 0.19 3.33
C ASP A 111 -17.93 0.63 4.60
N LEU A 112 -17.25 -0.31 5.26
CA LEU A 112 -16.40 -0.03 6.41
C LEU A 112 -15.25 0.92 6.05
N LEU A 113 -14.52 0.65 4.97
CA LEU A 113 -13.39 1.46 4.55
C LEU A 113 -13.82 2.85 4.05
N LEU A 114 -14.97 2.94 3.38
CA LEU A 114 -15.50 4.21 2.90
C LEU A 114 -15.90 5.14 4.06
N GLN A 115 -16.47 4.58 5.12
CA GLN A 115 -16.89 5.32 6.31
C GLN A 115 -15.73 5.67 7.25
N ALA A 116 -14.64 4.89 7.25
CA ALA A 116 -13.55 5.07 8.19
C ALA A 116 -12.77 6.39 8.01
N ASP A 117 -12.42 7.06 9.11
CA ASP A 117 -11.67 8.32 9.08
C ASP A 117 -10.15 8.09 8.97
N PHE A 118 -9.71 7.84 7.73
CA PHE A 118 -8.30 7.84 7.36
C PHE A 118 -8.09 8.57 6.03
N TYR A 119 -6.83 8.82 5.71
CA TYR A 119 -6.45 9.26 4.37
C TYR A 119 -5.27 8.45 3.83
N LEU A 120 -5.13 8.48 2.51
CA LEU A 120 -4.11 7.77 1.75
C LEU A 120 -3.05 8.72 1.20
N VAL A 121 -1.80 8.25 1.24
CA VAL A 121 -0.69 8.79 0.45
C VAL A 121 -0.08 7.67 -0.36
N TYR A 122 0.18 7.92 -1.63
CA TYR A 122 0.78 6.96 -2.55
C TYR A 122 2.02 7.55 -3.21
N THR A 123 3.07 6.76 -3.32
CA THR A 123 4.27 7.13 -4.09
C THR A 123 4.78 5.91 -4.83
N ASP A 124 5.08 6.08 -6.11
CA ASP A 124 5.58 5.00 -6.96
C ASP A 124 6.80 5.44 -7.74
N ARG A 125 7.57 4.45 -8.19
CA ARG A 125 8.66 4.64 -9.14
C ARG A 125 8.73 3.42 -10.04
N TYR A 126 8.90 3.68 -11.34
CA TYR A 126 9.10 2.63 -12.33
C TYR A 126 10.41 2.81 -13.10
N PHE A 127 10.95 1.72 -13.63
CA PHE A 127 12.19 1.69 -14.41
C PHE A 127 12.27 0.46 -15.31
N TYR A 128 12.94 0.58 -16.45
CA TYR A 128 13.04 -0.49 -17.46
C TYR A 128 14.35 -1.30 -17.39
N SER A 129 15.30 -0.94 -16.51
CA SER A 129 16.58 -1.63 -16.44
C SER A 129 16.46 -3.07 -15.90
N ARG A 130 17.31 -3.99 -16.40
CA ARG A 130 17.31 -5.41 -16.02
C ARG A 130 17.86 -5.57 -14.61
N LYS A 131 17.02 -6.12 -13.72
CA LYS A 131 17.27 -6.70 -12.39
C LYS A 131 18.05 -5.83 -11.38
N TYR A 132 17.39 -5.59 -10.25
CA TYR A 132 17.94 -4.95 -9.04
C TYR A 132 19.13 -5.72 -8.41
N MET A 133 19.34 -6.99 -8.79
CA MET A 133 20.46 -7.82 -8.36
C MET A 133 20.86 -8.82 -9.44
N ASP A 134 22.12 -8.81 -9.86
CA ASP A 134 22.75 -10.00 -10.43
C ASP A 134 22.90 -11.01 -9.29
N LYS A 135 22.20 -12.15 -9.40
CA LYS A 135 22.27 -13.26 -8.44
C LYS A 135 23.59 -14.04 -8.51
N GLU A 136 24.57 -13.59 -9.29
CA GLU A 136 25.83 -14.30 -9.48
C GLU A 136 27.02 -13.37 -9.24
N GLY A 137 27.82 -13.72 -8.23
CA GLY A 137 29.01 -13.01 -7.81
C GLY A 137 30.08 -12.98 -8.89
N ASN A 138 30.14 -11.88 -9.64
CA ASN A 138 31.38 -11.46 -10.30
C ASN A 138 31.87 -10.15 -9.68
N GLU A 139 32.67 -10.30 -8.63
CA GLU A 139 33.45 -9.24 -7.97
C GLU A 139 34.59 -8.69 -8.87
N THR A 140 34.28 -8.24 -10.09
CA THR A 140 35.31 -7.70 -11.00
C THR A 140 35.07 -6.25 -11.45
N LYS A 141 34.23 -5.49 -10.73
CA LYS A 141 34.25 -4.03 -10.82
C LYS A 141 34.78 -3.44 -9.54
N LYS A 142 35.98 -2.85 -9.64
CA LYS A 142 36.72 -2.15 -8.59
C LYS A 142 35.78 -1.43 -7.62
N ARG A 143 35.80 -1.84 -6.36
CA ARG A 143 35.11 -1.18 -5.23
C ARG A 143 35.37 0.33 -5.14
N SER A 144 36.41 0.86 -5.80
CA SER A 144 36.73 2.29 -5.84
C SER A 144 35.85 3.13 -6.78
N GLU A 145 35.03 2.54 -7.66
CA GLU A 145 34.12 3.27 -8.55
C GLU A 145 32.63 3.17 -8.15
N ILE A 146 32.30 2.29 -7.19
CA ILE A 146 30.96 2.14 -6.63
C ILE A 146 30.53 3.41 -5.85
N GLY A 147 31.49 4.21 -5.39
CA GLY A 147 31.24 5.42 -4.60
C GLY A 147 30.65 6.62 -5.35
N LYS A 148 30.38 6.55 -6.66
CA LYS A 148 29.87 7.71 -7.43
C LYS A 148 28.62 7.49 -8.29
N LYS A 149 28.06 6.28 -8.39
CA LYS A 149 26.88 6.02 -9.25
C LYS A 149 25.77 5.11 -8.66
N THR A 150 25.83 4.77 -7.37
CA THR A 150 24.76 3.97 -6.71
C THR A 150 24.25 4.70 -5.47
N LEU A 151 23.95 6.00 -5.58
CA LEU A 151 23.89 6.83 -4.37
C LEU A 151 22.80 6.41 -3.37
N TYR A 152 21.68 5.79 -3.79
CA TYR A 152 20.76 5.10 -2.89
C TYR A 152 19.93 4.02 -3.61
N ARG A 153 19.63 2.94 -2.88
CA ARG A 153 18.76 1.84 -3.31
C ARG A 153 17.30 2.28 -3.50
N LEU A 154 16.56 1.60 -4.38
CA LEU A 154 15.19 2.00 -4.75
C LEU A 154 14.22 2.20 -3.57
N PRO A 155 14.13 1.28 -2.56
CA PRO A 155 13.28 1.50 -1.39
C PRO A 155 13.56 2.81 -0.68
N TYR A 156 14.84 3.17 -0.54
CA TYR A 156 15.24 4.42 0.09
C TYR A 156 14.71 5.64 -0.69
N VAL A 157 14.85 5.64 -2.01
CA VAL A 157 14.44 6.81 -2.82
C VAL A 157 12.94 7.02 -2.78
N VAL A 158 12.18 5.93 -2.94
CA VAL A 158 10.71 5.98 -2.89
C VAL A 158 10.23 6.38 -1.51
N MET A 159 10.83 5.84 -0.44
CA MET A 159 10.48 6.21 0.93
C MET A 159 10.77 7.67 1.25
N LYS A 160 11.91 8.24 0.79
CA LYS A 160 12.15 9.68 0.97
C LYS A 160 11.07 10.55 0.32
N LYS A 161 10.66 10.21 -0.89
CA LYS A 161 9.60 10.93 -1.63
C LYS A 161 8.22 10.72 -0.99
N HIS A 162 7.97 9.53 -0.47
CA HIS A 162 6.76 9.20 0.24
C HIS A 162 6.66 10.00 1.55
N LEU A 163 7.73 10.01 2.35
CA LEU A 163 7.82 10.80 3.58
C LEU A 163 7.62 12.28 3.31
N ASP A 164 8.21 12.83 2.25
CA ASP A 164 7.99 14.22 1.88
C ASP A 164 6.50 14.53 1.61
N SER A 165 5.79 13.63 0.92
CA SER A 165 4.36 13.77 0.64
C SER A 165 3.50 13.57 1.89
N LEU A 166 3.87 12.61 2.76
CA LEU A 166 3.22 12.37 4.04
C LEU A 166 3.37 13.58 4.98
N LEU A 167 4.58 14.11 5.15
CA LEU A 167 4.82 15.29 5.98
C LEU A 167 4.02 16.50 5.47
N LYS A 168 3.98 16.73 4.16
CA LYS A 168 3.14 17.77 3.57
C LYS A 168 1.66 17.56 3.91
N SER A 169 1.17 16.31 3.88
CA SER A 169 -0.23 16.00 4.21
C SER A 169 -0.58 16.27 5.68
N LEU A 170 0.36 16.05 6.60
CA LEU A 170 0.21 16.35 8.03
C LEU A 170 0.21 17.85 8.32
N LEU A 171 0.73 18.68 7.41
CA LEU A 171 0.78 20.12 7.57
C LEU A 171 -0.43 20.86 6.98
N ILE A 172 -1.31 20.17 6.25
CA ILE A 172 -2.56 20.77 5.75
C ILE A 172 -3.53 20.95 6.90
N ASP A 173 -3.96 22.17 7.18
CA ASP A 173 -5.04 22.46 8.11
C ASP A 173 -6.37 21.87 7.61
N PRO A 174 -7.05 21.01 8.39
CA PRO A 174 -8.32 20.41 7.97
C PRO A 174 -9.44 21.44 7.72
N ALA A 175 -9.43 22.57 8.43
CA ALA A 175 -10.47 23.60 8.30
C ALA A 175 -10.27 24.49 7.07
N SER A 176 -9.01 24.81 6.74
CA SER A 176 -8.71 25.72 5.62
C SER A 176 -8.23 25.03 4.36
N GLY A 177 -7.78 23.77 4.44
CA GLY A 177 -7.17 23.05 3.32
C GLY A 177 -5.78 23.58 2.92
N LEU A 178 -5.19 24.50 3.70
CA LEU A 178 -3.91 25.15 3.40
C LEU A 178 -2.79 24.64 4.31
N LEU A 179 -1.54 24.78 3.88
CA LEU A 179 -0.38 24.49 4.72
C LEU A 179 -0.32 25.45 5.91
N SER A 180 -0.07 24.90 7.09
CA SER A 180 -0.04 25.67 8.34
C SER A 180 1.13 25.23 9.22
N ASP A 181 2.07 26.15 9.44
CA ASP A 181 3.22 25.94 10.32
C ASP A 181 2.81 25.68 11.78
N LYS A 182 1.60 26.10 12.19
CA LYS A 182 1.06 25.80 13.52
C LYS A 182 0.97 24.29 13.74
N ARG A 183 0.63 23.53 12.69
CA ARG A 183 0.50 22.07 12.78
C ARG A 183 1.80 21.37 13.17
N ILE A 184 2.98 21.94 12.84
CA ILE A 184 4.29 21.36 13.16
C ILE A 184 4.40 20.98 14.64
N ARG A 185 3.84 21.79 15.55
CA ARG A 185 3.90 21.55 17.00
C ARG A 185 2.68 20.80 17.55
N GLN A 186 1.65 20.64 16.73
CA GLN A 186 0.37 20.07 17.14
C GLN A 186 0.26 18.61 16.76
N VAL A 187 0.98 18.15 15.72
CA VAL A 187 0.81 16.80 15.21
C VAL A 187 2.11 16.04 15.12
N SER A 188 2.03 14.74 15.33
CA SER A 188 3.10 13.80 15.01
C SER A 188 2.54 12.46 14.53
N THR A 189 3.38 11.62 13.94
CA THR A 189 2.97 10.29 13.45
C THR A 189 3.97 9.21 13.84
N LYS A 190 3.43 8.03 14.19
CA LYS A 190 4.16 6.77 14.31
C LYS A 190 4.01 5.97 13.02
N LEU A 191 5.11 5.61 12.39
CA LEU A 191 5.12 4.82 11.16
C LEU A 191 5.17 3.33 11.50
N ARG A 192 4.30 2.54 10.87
CA ARG A 192 4.16 1.11 11.07
C ARG A 192 4.21 0.41 9.72
N PHE A 193 5.37 -0.13 9.38
CA PHE A 193 5.62 -0.74 8.09
C PHE A 193 5.31 -2.24 8.16
N ASP A 194 4.58 -2.76 7.17
CA ASP A 194 4.33 -4.19 7.00
C ASP A 194 5.65 -4.90 6.63
N ALA A 195 6.18 -5.69 7.55
CA ALA A 195 7.43 -6.40 7.36
C ALA A 195 7.14 -7.88 7.13
N ASP A 196 6.80 -8.21 5.89
CA ASP A 196 6.62 -9.60 5.50
C ASP A 196 7.98 -10.32 5.37
N GLY A 197 8.12 -11.46 6.07
CA GLY A 197 9.28 -12.34 6.00
C GLY A 197 10.48 -12.02 6.90
N LYS A 198 11.30 -13.05 7.16
CA LYS A 198 12.54 -12.96 7.98
C LYS A 198 13.65 -12.13 7.31
N ASP A 199 13.62 -12.02 5.99
CA ASP A 199 14.62 -11.34 5.15
C ASP A 199 13.97 -10.22 4.33
N PHE A 200 13.34 -9.26 5.00
CA PHE A 200 12.81 -8.07 4.35
C PHE A 200 13.97 -7.19 3.83
N ASP A 201 14.42 -7.46 2.61
CA ASP A 201 15.61 -6.86 1.98
C ASP A 201 15.60 -5.31 1.97
N GLY A 202 14.41 -4.70 1.96
CA GLY A 202 14.23 -3.25 1.95
C GLY A 202 14.34 -2.58 3.32
N LYS A 203 14.36 -3.34 4.43
CA LYS A 203 14.27 -2.79 5.81
C LYS A 203 15.30 -1.71 6.11
N ILE A 204 16.55 -2.00 5.77
CA ILE A 204 17.68 -1.11 6.06
C ILE A 204 17.52 0.18 5.26
N ASP A 205 17.19 0.08 3.98
CA ASP A 205 17.00 1.22 3.08
C ASP A 205 15.84 2.12 3.52
N LEU A 206 14.72 1.55 3.95
CA LEU A 206 13.57 2.30 4.48
C LEU A 206 13.91 3.02 5.80
N LYS A 207 14.61 2.33 6.72
CA LYS A 207 15.11 2.97 7.96
C LYS A 207 16.09 4.10 7.66
N MET A 208 17.01 3.88 6.72
CA MET A 208 17.96 4.90 6.30
C MET A 208 17.24 6.11 5.73
N ALA A 209 16.20 5.93 4.92
CA ALA A 209 15.40 7.03 4.40
C ALA A 209 14.69 7.81 5.51
N TYR A 210 14.09 7.12 6.48
CA TYR A 210 13.49 7.73 7.68
C TYR A 210 14.50 8.58 8.45
N HIS A 211 15.65 8.01 8.82
CA HIS A 211 16.68 8.71 9.57
C HIS A 211 17.30 9.86 8.78
N HIS A 212 17.43 9.73 7.46
CA HIS A 212 17.87 10.82 6.60
C HIS A 212 16.89 12.00 6.67
N VAL A 213 15.58 11.75 6.52
CA VAL A 213 14.57 12.82 6.62
C VAL A 213 14.57 13.47 8.01
N MET A 214 14.76 12.70 9.08
CA MET A 214 14.93 13.24 10.43
C MET A 214 16.18 14.13 10.56
N ALA A 215 17.29 13.76 9.92
CA ALA A 215 18.56 14.49 10.02
C ALA A 215 18.61 15.75 9.14
N THR A 216 18.02 15.71 7.94
CA THR A 216 18.18 16.77 6.93
C THR A 216 16.87 17.44 6.50
N GLY A 217 15.72 16.96 6.97
CA GLY A 217 14.43 17.30 6.40
C GLY A 217 14.15 16.56 5.08
N SER A 218 12.98 16.86 4.51
CA SER A 218 12.56 16.45 3.18
C SER A 218 12.69 17.61 2.18
N GLU A 219 12.21 17.44 0.95
CA GLU A 219 12.29 18.48 -0.08
C GLU A 219 11.47 19.72 0.27
N ARG A 220 10.34 19.53 0.95
CA ARG A 220 9.39 20.59 1.30
C ARG A 220 9.33 20.89 2.79
N VAL A 221 9.93 20.05 3.63
CA VAL A 221 9.82 20.16 5.10
C VAL A 221 11.22 20.18 5.70
N ASN A 222 11.55 21.24 6.44
CA ASN A 222 12.87 21.38 7.06
C ASN A 222 13.09 20.36 8.21
N THR A 223 14.35 20.19 8.61
CA THR A 223 14.77 19.28 9.67
C THR A 223 14.00 19.45 10.97
N LYS A 224 13.76 20.69 11.42
CA LYS A 224 13.05 20.94 12.68
C LYS A 224 11.62 20.42 12.61
N ALA A 225 10.91 20.74 11.54
CA ALA A 225 9.55 20.27 11.33
C ALA A 225 9.49 18.74 11.17
N ALA A 226 10.42 18.14 10.43
CA ALA A 226 10.49 16.69 10.28
C ALA A 226 10.65 15.97 11.62
N ASN A 227 11.52 16.46 12.52
CA ASN A 227 11.72 15.86 13.84
C ASN A 227 10.52 16.01 14.79
N GLU A 228 9.70 17.04 14.62
CA GLU A 228 8.46 17.22 15.41
C GLU A 228 7.33 16.32 14.88
N LEU A 229 7.27 16.14 13.55
CA LEU A 229 6.21 15.39 12.88
C LEU A 229 6.44 13.86 12.91
N LEU A 230 7.69 13.39 12.88
CA LEU A 230 8.02 11.96 12.86
C LEU A 230 8.48 11.49 14.23
N ASP A 231 7.70 10.61 14.86
CA ASP A 231 7.97 10.09 16.20
C ASP A 231 8.82 8.81 16.13
N GLU A 232 8.27 7.75 15.52
CA GLU A 232 8.96 6.46 15.37
C GLU A 232 8.71 5.81 14.01
N ILE A 233 9.58 4.87 13.64
CA ILE A 233 9.31 3.85 12.62
C ILE A 233 9.48 2.45 13.21
N ARG A 234 8.41 1.66 13.16
CA ARG A 234 8.40 0.25 13.58
C ARG A 234 8.05 -0.64 12.39
N PHE A 235 8.69 -1.80 12.34
CA PHE A 235 8.45 -2.83 11.34
C PHE A 235 7.68 -3.93 12.05
N ILE A 236 6.42 -4.10 11.68
CA ILE A 236 5.48 -4.98 12.35
C ILE A 236 5.47 -6.30 11.60
N ARG A 237 5.65 -7.41 12.30
CA ARG A 237 5.59 -8.75 11.72
C ARG A 237 4.17 -9.28 11.73
N LYS A 238 3.90 -10.28 10.90
CA LYS A 238 2.57 -10.92 10.80
C LYS A 238 2.08 -11.50 12.13
N GLU A 239 2.98 -11.96 13.01
CA GLU A 239 2.60 -12.49 14.33
C GLU A 239 2.17 -11.41 15.33
N GLU A 240 2.50 -10.15 15.03
CA GLU A 240 2.09 -8.96 15.79
C GLU A 240 0.78 -8.38 15.25
N VAL A 241 0.15 -9.01 14.26
CA VAL A 241 -1.14 -8.60 13.68
C VAL A 241 -2.22 -9.59 14.09
N GLY A 242 -3.36 -9.08 14.51
CA GLY A 242 -4.47 -9.89 14.99
C GLY A 242 -4.96 -9.43 16.35
N THR A 243 -6.13 -9.91 16.73
CA THR A 243 -6.92 -9.36 17.85
C THR A 243 -6.34 -9.73 19.22
N HIS A 244 -5.30 -10.58 19.26
CA HIS A 244 -4.50 -10.89 20.44
C HIS A 244 -3.45 -9.81 20.79
N CYS A 245 -3.28 -8.78 19.94
CA CYS A 245 -2.35 -7.67 20.14
C CYS A 245 -3.08 -6.37 20.45
N GLU A 246 -2.44 -5.47 21.21
CA GLU A 246 -2.97 -4.13 21.52
C GLU A 246 -1.98 -3.03 21.08
N PRO A 247 -2.32 -2.21 20.06
CA PRO A 247 -3.45 -2.39 19.14
C PRO A 247 -3.27 -3.64 18.25
N SER A 248 -4.36 -4.13 17.63
CA SER A 248 -4.32 -5.35 16.78
C SER A 248 -3.53 -5.16 15.49
N HIS A 249 -3.20 -3.91 15.18
CA HIS A 249 -2.59 -3.49 13.93
C HIS A 249 -3.45 -3.80 12.70
N ALA A 250 -4.78 -3.73 12.84
CA ALA A 250 -5.77 -3.75 11.76
C ALA A 250 -5.38 -2.91 10.53
N GLY A 251 -4.74 -1.76 10.75
CA GLY A 251 -4.26 -0.91 9.67
C GLY A 251 -3.26 -1.58 8.71
N LEU A 252 -2.53 -2.62 9.14
CA LEU A 252 -1.65 -3.39 8.25
C LEU A 252 -2.43 -4.24 7.25
N GLU A 253 -3.53 -4.87 7.69
CA GLU A 253 -4.40 -5.65 6.82
C GLU A 253 -5.10 -4.74 5.81
N VAL A 254 -5.52 -3.56 6.27
CA VAL A 254 -6.15 -2.54 5.41
C VAL A 254 -5.17 -2.01 4.37
N VAL A 255 -3.94 -1.68 4.76
CA VAL A 255 -2.96 -1.15 3.80
C VAL A 255 -2.50 -2.21 2.82
N ASP A 256 -2.35 -3.49 3.21
CA ASP A 256 -2.07 -4.62 2.30
C ASP A 256 -3.14 -4.71 1.19
N PHE A 257 -4.42 -4.66 1.57
CA PHE A 257 -5.54 -4.66 0.63
C PHE A 257 -5.48 -3.47 -0.34
N ILE A 258 -5.39 -2.25 0.21
CA ILE A 258 -5.43 -1.00 -0.55
C ILE A 258 -4.20 -0.87 -1.46
N CYS A 259 -3.01 -1.24 -0.97
CA CYS A 259 -1.74 -1.04 -1.66
C CYS A 259 -1.73 -1.72 -3.04
N SER A 260 -2.17 -2.99 -3.10
CA SER A 260 -2.21 -3.75 -4.35
C SER A 260 -3.23 -3.18 -5.36
N LEU A 261 -4.41 -2.78 -4.87
CA LEU A 261 -5.48 -2.20 -5.68
C LEU A 261 -5.06 -0.86 -6.29
N LEU A 262 -4.66 0.07 -5.41
CA LEU A 262 -4.30 1.42 -5.77
C LEU A 262 -3.10 1.46 -6.71
N ALA A 263 -2.08 0.63 -6.45
CA ALA A 263 -0.93 0.53 -7.32
C ALA A 263 -1.29 0.00 -8.73
N SER A 264 -2.18 -1.00 -8.82
CA SER A 264 -2.63 -1.53 -10.11
C SER A 264 -3.33 -0.45 -10.94
N ASP A 265 -4.26 0.28 -10.31
CA ASP A 265 -5.05 1.32 -10.98
C ASP A 265 -4.20 2.52 -11.42
N ILE A 266 -3.39 3.08 -10.51
CA ILE A 266 -2.55 4.24 -10.80
C ILE A 266 -1.55 3.91 -11.91
N ARG A 267 -0.91 2.73 -11.86
CA ARG A 267 0.04 2.31 -12.91
C ARG A 267 -0.68 2.13 -14.23
N TYR A 268 -1.82 1.46 -14.26
CA TYR A 268 -2.59 1.25 -15.50
C TYR A 268 -2.96 2.59 -16.15
N ASN A 269 -3.53 3.50 -15.38
CA ASN A 269 -3.88 4.85 -15.83
C ASN A 269 -2.64 5.62 -16.33
N PHE A 270 -1.50 5.48 -15.66
CA PHE A 270 -0.24 6.07 -16.11
C PHE A 270 0.21 5.53 -17.49
N PHE A 271 0.20 4.21 -17.69
CA PHE A 271 0.61 3.62 -18.99
C PHE A 271 -0.38 3.93 -20.11
N LEU A 272 -1.69 3.95 -19.83
CA LEU A 272 -2.70 4.37 -20.80
C LEU A 272 -2.46 5.81 -21.30
N ASN A 273 -1.99 6.70 -20.43
CA ASN A 273 -1.80 8.12 -20.75
C ASN A 273 -0.43 8.42 -21.38
N LYS A 274 0.62 7.65 -21.06
CA LYS A 274 2.01 7.95 -21.48
C LYS A 274 2.49 7.17 -22.70
N VAL A 275 2.05 5.92 -22.83
CA VAL A 275 2.43 5.06 -23.95
C VAL A 275 1.24 5.07 -24.91
N ASN A 276 1.45 4.94 -26.22
CA ASN A 276 0.41 4.40 -27.12
C ASN A 276 0.17 2.92 -26.75
N ALA A 277 -0.24 2.73 -25.50
CA ALA A 277 -0.42 1.49 -24.79
C ALA A 277 -1.55 0.70 -25.42
N LYS A 278 -2.50 1.32 -26.11
CA LYS A 278 -3.51 0.56 -26.86
C LYS A 278 -2.87 -0.48 -27.80
N ASP A 279 -1.73 -0.16 -28.41
CA ASP A 279 -1.00 -1.09 -29.30
C ASP A 279 -0.09 -2.07 -28.53
N GLN A 280 0.33 -1.72 -27.31
CA GLN A 280 1.26 -2.51 -26.48
C GLN A 280 0.64 -3.10 -25.20
N LEU A 281 -0.64 -2.97 -24.91
CA LEU A 281 -1.27 -3.51 -23.69
C LEU A 281 -2.48 -4.40 -24.00
N ILE A 282 -3.05 -4.30 -25.21
CA ILE A 282 -4.37 -4.85 -25.48
C ILE A 282 -4.35 -5.64 -26.80
N SER A 283 -4.39 -6.97 -26.70
CA SER A 283 -4.94 -7.81 -27.78
C SER A 283 -6.15 -8.63 -27.29
N SER A 284 -6.80 -8.21 -26.20
CA SER A 284 -7.92 -8.93 -25.61
C SER A 284 -8.78 -7.95 -24.83
N GLU A 285 -10.00 -7.73 -25.34
CA GLU A 285 -11.15 -7.00 -24.76
C GLU A 285 -10.85 -5.62 -24.14
N GLU A 286 -11.67 -4.62 -24.49
CA GLU A 286 -11.55 -3.26 -23.97
C GLU A 286 -11.73 -3.28 -22.45
N LYS A 287 -10.62 -3.34 -21.70
CA LYS A 287 -10.63 -3.06 -20.27
C LYS A 287 -10.90 -1.58 -20.06
N ASP A 288 -11.84 -1.28 -19.18
CA ASP A 288 -12.21 0.07 -18.83
C ASP A 288 -11.25 0.65 -17.80
N LYS A 289 -11.30 1.98 -17.69
CA LYS A 289 -10.61 2.72 -16.63
C LYS A 289 -11.15 2.23 -15.29
N HIS A 290 -10.26 1.85 -14.36
CA HIS A 290 -10.59 1.36 -13.01
C HIS A 290 -11.01 -0.11 -12.88
N ASP A 291 -10.85 -0.94 -13.90
CA ASP A 291 -11.15 -2.39 -13.81
C ASP A 291 -10.45 -3.12 -12.66
N TYR A 292 -9.26 -2.66 -12.23
CA TYR A 292 -8.55 -3.27 -11.10
C TYR A 292 -9.18 -2.98 -9.73
N LEU A 293 -10.11 -2.03 -9.67
CA LEU A 293 -10.83 -1.59 -8.48
C LEU A 293 -12.23 -2.20 -8.36
N VAL A 294 -12.68 -2.93 -9.40
CA VAL A 294 -14.01 -3.52 -9.47
C VAL A 294 -13.94 -5.02 -9.32
N PHE A 295 -14.71 -5.57 -8.39
CA PHE A 295 -14.93 -7.00 -8.24
C PHE A 295 -16.28 -7.37 -8.85
N LYS A 296 -16.29 -8.35 -9.77
CA LYS A 296 -17.48 -8.77 -10.51
C LYS A 296 -17.84 -10.22 -10.18
N ALA A 297 -19.05 -10.41 -9.68
CA ALA A 297 -19.63 -11.73 -9.45
C ALA A 297 -20.06 -12.41 -10.76
N SER A 298 -20.20 -13.75 -10.71
CA SER A 298 -20.82 -14.51 -11.79
C SER A 298 -22.27 -14.06 -12.09
N THR A 299 -22.96 -13.55 -11.07
CA THR A 299 -24.32 -12.98 -11.18
C THR A 299 -24.38 -11.60 -11.84
N GLY A 300 -23.22 -10.97 -12.13
CA GLY A 300 -23.14 -9.63 -12.68
C GLY A 300 -23.17 -8.49 -11.65
N LYS A 301 -23.36 -8.80 -10.35
CA LYS A 301 -23.19 -7.82 -9.27
C LYS A 301 -21.74 -7.32 -9.21
N LEU A 302 -21.58 -6.02 -8.94
CA LEU A 302 -20.29 -5.33 -8.88
C LEU A 302 -20.06 -4.73 -7.50
N ILE A 303 -18.82 -4.77 -7.05
CA ILE A 303 -18.33 -4.01 -5.88
C ILE A 303 -17.19 -3.14 -6.38
N ASP A 304 -17.39 -1.83 -6.32
CA ASP A 304 -16.49 -0.83 -6.91
C ASP A 304 -15.81 0.01 -5.82
N PHE A 305 -14.50 -0.14 -5.69
CA PHE A 305 -13.69 0.62 -4.72
C PHE A 305 -13.24 2.00 -5.25
N THR A 306 -13.67 2.44 -6.43
CA THR A 306 -13.24 3.72 -7.03
C THR A 306 -13.54 4.92 -6.13
N GLN A 307 -14.73 4.96 -5.52
CA GLN A 307 -15.12 6.05 -4.61
C GLN A 307 -14.23 6.12 -3.36
N LEU A 308 -13.77 4.98 -2.85
CA LEU A 308 -12.85 4.92 -1.72
C LEU A 308 -11.57 5.70 -2.05
N PHE A 309 -10.94 5.42 -3.19
CA PHE A 309 -9.69 6.09 -3.54
C PHE A 309 -9.90 7.56 -3.87
N HIS A 310 -10.97 7.92 -4.59
CA HIS A 310 -11.29 9.33 -4.86
C HIS A 310 -11.51 10.16 -3.59
N SER A 311 -12.12 9.57 -2.55
CA SER A 311 -12.42 10.29 -1.31
C SER A 311 -11.27 10.31 -0.31
N LYS A 312 -10.42 9.28 -0.29
CA LYS A 312 -9.36 9.12 0.73
C LYS A 312 -7.97 9.51 0.25
N LEU A 313 -7.68 9.50 -1.06
CA LEU A 313 -6.35 9.81 -1.60
C LEU A 313 -6.05 11.30 -1.54
N LYS A 314 -5.14 11.70 -0.64
CA LYS A 314 -4.67 13.09 -0.55
C LYS A 314 -3.56 13.41 -1.54
N TYR A 315 -2.65 12.45 -1.75
CA TYR A 315 -1.50 12.63 -2.62
C TYR A 315 -1.13 11.33 -3.33
N SER A 316 -0.84 11.45 -4.63
CA SER A 316 -0.19 10.41 -5.42
C SER A 316 0.96 11.04 -6.21
N ASN A 317 2.12 10.38 -6.22
CA ASN A 317 3.25 10.80 -7.04
C ASN A 317 3.90 9.59 -7.71
N ILE A 318 4.15 9.66 -9.02
CA ILE A 318 4.93 8.67 -9.76
C ILE A 318 6.24 9.36 -10.16
N CYS A 319 7.35 8.91 -9.59
CA CYS A 319 8.68 9.40 -9.93
C CYS A 319 9.20 8.66 -11.16
N GLU A 320 9.52 9.40 -12.21
CA GLU A 320 10.16 8.89 -13.42
C GLU A 320 11.68 8.88 -13.27
N GLU A 321 12.31 7.90 -13.91
CA GLU A 321 13.72 8.00 -14.26
C GLU A 321 13.78 8.77 -15.59
N GLU A 322 14.47 9.92 -15.61
CA GLU A 322 14.93 10.50 -16.88
C GLU A 322 15.83 9.44 -17.53
N LEU A 323 15.38 8.89 -18.67
CA LEU A 323 16.06 7.85 -19.44
C LEU A 323 17.45 8.29 -19.91
#